data_AF-A0A5N5SKP3-F1
#
_entry.id   AF-A0A5N5SKP3-F1
#
_cell.length_a   1.000
_cell.length_b   1.000
_cell.length_c   1.000
_cell.angle_alpha   90.00
_cell.angle_beta   90.00
_cell.angle_gamma   90.00
#
_symmetry.space_group_name_H-M   'P 1'
#
loop_
_entity.id
_entity.type
_entity.pdbx_description
1 polymer ?
#
loop_
_entity_poly.entity_id
_entity_poly.type
_entity_poly.pdbx_seq_one_letter_code
_entity_poly.pdbx_strand_id
1 'polypeptide(L)'
;MYFKHLNKFIFNFPVNKSTSRLICKYSTVHCEILANKVVIAEKEFEKDHMTNVTPKILSYIGKNLHLQKTNPLNHLRKRIVEVMGNPLFSVYDQLLPVVNLNQNFDSLLVPKNHVSRQKSDNYYINQNYLLRAHTTAHQTELIQMGLDNFLVVGDVFRRDSIDSSHYPVFHQVDAVRLCSKHDV
;
A
#
# COMPACT_ATOMS: atom_id res chain seq x y z
N MET A 1 -1.86 -25.34 -17.13
CA MET A 1 -0.46 -25.69 -16.75
C MET A 1 0.43 -24.43 -16.66
N TYR A 2 -0.04 -23.37 -15.97
CA TYR A 2 0.65 -22.07 -15.85
C TYR A 2 0.48 -21.46 -14.44
N PHE A 3 0.52 -22.30 -13.39
CA PHE A 3 0.18 -21.89 -12.01
C PHE A 3 1.33 -21.96 -11.00
N LYS A 4 2.59 -22.16 -11.44
CA LYS A 4 3.71 -22.42 -10.50
C LYS A 4 4.79 -21.35 -10.39
N HIS A 5 4.74 -20.23 -11.12
CA HIS A 5 5.85 -19.26 -11.12
C HIS A 5 5.61 -17.86 -10.54
N LEU A 6 4.40 -17.52 -10.08
CA LEU A 6 4.13 -16.21 -9.45
C LEU A 6 4.25 -16.20 -7.92
N ASN A 7 4.39 -17.37 -7.27
CA ASN A 7 4.49 -17.49 -5.81
C ASN A 7 5.82 -17.00 -5.20
N LYS A 8 6.74 -16.41 -5.97
CA LYS A 8 8.06 -15.99 -5.47
C LYS A 8 8.12 -14.55 -4.97
N PHE A 9 7.04 -13.77 -5.11
CA PHE A 9 7.10 -12.32 -4.87
C PHE A 9 6.48 -11.82 -3.56
N ILE A 10 5.76 -12.66 -2.79
CA ILE A 10 4.91 -12.16 -1.69
C ILE A 10 5.28 -12.72 -0.29
N PHE A 11 6.00 -13.85 -0.17
CA PHE A 11 6.35 -14.39 1.15
C PHE A 11 7.80 -14.85 1.25
N ASN A 12 8.67 -14.00 1.81
CA ASN A 12 9.90 -14.42 2.48
C ASN A 12 10.12 -13.48 3.67
N PHE A 13 9.41 -13.74 4.78
CA PHE A 13 9.81 -13.29 6.11
C PHE A 13 9.65 -14.47 7.08
N PRO A 14 10.70 -14.85 7.83
CA PRO A 14 10.64 -15.99 8.73
C PRO A 14 9.79 -15.65 9.96
N VAL A 15 8.76 -16.46 10.23
CA VAL A 15 8.04 -16.44 11.50
C VAL A 15 8.89 -17.20 12.54
N ASN A 16 9.63 -16.47 13.36
CA ASN A 16 10.40 -17.07 14.46
C ASN A 16 9.52 -17.15 15.72
N LYS A 17 9.15 -18.36 16.13
CA LYS A 17 8.48 -18.62 17.41
C LYS A 17 9.53 -18.65 18.52
N SER A 18 9.65 -17.57 19.29
CA SER A 18 10.27 -17.64 20.62
C SER A 18 9.75 -16.53 21.53
N THR A 19 9.20 -16.95 22.67
CA THR A 19 8.73 -16.12 23.77
C THR A 19 9.88 -15.32 24.38
N SER A 20 9.91 -14.00 24.17
CA SER A 20 10.60 -13.06 25.07
C SER A 20 10.13 -11.62 24.83
N ARG A 21 9.88 -10.92 25.94
CA ARG A 21 9.51 -9.49 26.13
C ARG A 21 9.41 -8.64 24.85
N LEU A 22 8.18 -8.32 24.45
CA LEU A 22 7.85 -7.44 23.33
C LEU A 22 8.25 -5.98 23.63
N ILE A 23 9.53 -5.65 23.42
CA ILE A 23 9.92 -4.29 23.07
C ILE A 23 9.46 -4.11 21.61
N CYS A 24 8.43 -3.30 21.40
CA CYS A 24 7.92 -2.94 20.07
C CYS A 24 9.00 -2.12 19.34
N LYS A 25 9.97 -2.80 18.74
CA LYS A 25 10.85 -2.24 17.73
C LYS A 25 10.04 -2.18 16.45
N TYR A 26 9.45 -1.03 16.14
CA TYR A 26 8.98 -0.77 14.78
C TYR A 26 10.20 -0.94 13.87
N SER A 27 10.24 -2.00 13.06
CA SER A 27 11.26 -2.14 12.02
C SER A 27 11.11 -0.94 11.09
N THR A 28 11.99 0.05 11.22
CA THR A 28 12.04 1.20 10.31
C THR A 28 12.35 0.65 8.92
N VAL A 29 11.40 0.80 8.00
CA VAL A 29 11.61 0.47 6.60
C VAL A 29 12.73 1.35 6.07
N HIS A 30 13.86 0.74 5.70
CA HIS A 30 15.00 1.47 5.16
C HIS A 30 14.62 2.08 3.81
N CYS A 31 14.71 3.41 3.73
CA CYS A 31 14.46 4.16 2.51
C CYS A 31 15.59 5.17 2.28
N GLU A 32 16.16 5.19 1.09
CA GLU A 32 17.28 6.05 0.73
C GLU A 32 17.19 6.52 -0.72
N ILE A 33 17.63 7.74 -1.00
CA ILE A 33 17.80 8.25 -2.37
C ILE A 33 19.30 8.34 -2.65
N LEU A 34 19.76 7.51 -3.58
CA LEU A 34 21.12 7.52 -4.11
C LEU A 34 21.17 8.36 -5.41
N ALA A 35 22.36 8.55 -5.96
CA ALA A 35 22.57 9.33 -7.18
C ALA A 35 21.64 8.88 -8.32
N ASN A 36 21.65 7.58 -8.64
CA ASN A 36 20.90 6.99 -9.75
C ASN A 36 19.77 6.05 -9.32
N LYS A 37 19.60 5.80 -8.02
CA LYS A 37 18.64 4.83 -7.50
C LYS A 37 17.82 5.35 -6.33
N VAL A 38 16.64 4.78 -6.14
CA VAL A 38 15.85 4.89 -4.92
C VAL A 38 15.79 3.51 -4.30
N VAL A 39 16.13 3.40 -3.02
CA VAL A 39 16.06 2.16 -2.25
C VAL A 39 14.86 2.23 -1.31
N ILE A 40 13.97 1.25 -1.37
CA ILE A 40 12.80 1.14 -0.47
C ILE A 40 12.65 -0.32 -0.05
N ALA A 41 12.70 -0.60 1.25
CA ALA A 41 12.50 -1.95 1.80
C ALA A 41 13.38 -3.01 1.10
N GLU A 42 14.69 -2.74 1.00
CA GLU A 42 15.71 -3.60 0.36
C GLU A 42 15.55 -3.78 -1.16
N LYS A 43 14.58 -3.12 -1.79
CA LYS A 43 14.43 -3.09 -3.25
C LYS A 43 15.03 -1.81 -3.83
N GLU A 44 15.75 -1.97 -4.92
CA GLU A 44 16.34 -0.87 -5.68
C GLU A 44 15.50 -0.53 -6.91
N PHE A 45 15.30 0.76 -7.15
CA PHE A 45 14.59 1.29 -8.30
C PHE A 45 15.47 2.31 -9.01
N GLU A 46 15.73 2.09 -10.30
CA GLU A 46 16.45 3.07 -11.13
C GLU A 46 15.64 4.35 -11.25
N LYS A 47 16.30 5.49 -11.13
CA LYS A 47 15.71 6.82 -11.32
C LYS A 47 15.61 7.15 -12.80
N ASP A 48 14.60 7.95 -13.15
CA ASP A 48 14.43 8.46 -14.50
C ASP A 48 13.75 9.85 -14.51
N HIS A 49 13.32 10.27 -15.70
CA HIS A 49 12.64 11.55 -15.91
C HIS A 49 11.30 11.69 -15.14
N MET A 50 10.67 10.59 -14.73
CA MET A 50 9.42 10.59 -13.95
C MET A 50 9.65 10.67 -12.45
N THR A 51 10.82 10.25 -11.95
CA THR A 51 11.15 10.30 -10.52
C THR A 51 10.87 11.68 -9.91
N ASN A 52 10.11 11.71 -8.81
CA ASN A 52 9.81 12.93 -8.06
C ASN A 52 9.65 12.73 -6.54
N VAL A 53 9.90 11.51 -6.03
CA VAL A 53 9.95 11.24 -4.59
C VAL A 53 11.06 12.06 -3.91
N THR A 54 10.81 12.51 -2.69
CA THR A 54 11.77 13.28 -1.89
C THR A 54 12.16 12.51 -0.62
N PRO A 55 13.32 12.80 0.01
CA PRO A 55 13.70 12.14 1.27
C PRO A 55 12.64 12.29 2.36
N LYS A 56 11.98 13.47 2.40
CA LYS A 56 10.87 13.73 3.33
C LYS A 56 9.69 12.80 3.08
N ILE A 57 9.30 12.59 1.82
CA ILE A 57 8.19 11.69 1.48
C ILE A 57 8.53 10.24 1.79
N LEU A 58 9.75 9.80 1.46
CA LEU A 58 10.21 8.45 1.81
C LEU A 58 10.28 8.22 3.33
N SER A 59 10.54 9.26 4.13
CA SER A 59 10.57 9.17 5.60
C SER A 59 9.22 8.78 6.24
N TYR A 60 8.12 8.89 5.51
CA TYR A 60 6.80 8.47 5.98
C TYR A 60 6.52 6.98 5.76
N ILE A 61 7.24 6.32 4.85
CA ILE A 61 7.07 4.90 4.57
C ILE A 61 7.45 4.10 5.82
N GLY A 62 6.57 3.17 6.20
CA GLY A 62 6.76 2.32 7.38
C GLY A 62 6.44 3.01 8.71
N LYS A 63 5.98 4.28 8.71
CA LYS A 63 5.42 4.90 9.93
C LYS A 63 4.16 4.16 10.38
N ASN A 64 3.37 3.66 9.42
CA ASN A 64 2.18 2.84 9.62
C ASN A 64 1.31 3.33 10.80
N LEU A 65 0.93 4.61 10.75
CA LEU A 65 0.22 5.26 11.87
C LEU A 65 -1.08 4.53 12.22
N HIS A 66 -1.74 3.96 11.23
CA HIS A 66 -2.91 3.09 11.38
C HIS A 66 -2.64 1.82 12.19
N LEU A 67 -1.39 1.40 12.43
CA LEU A 67 -1.01 0.27 13.29
C LEU A 67 -0.48 0.68 14.66
N GLN A 68 -0.16 1.96 14.86
CA GLN A 68 0.43 2.45 16.10
C GLN A 68 -0.61 2.49 17.23
N LYS A 69 -0.34 1.80 18.34
CA LYS A 69 -1.32 1.53 19.41
C LYS A 69 -2.10 2.76 19.90
N THR A 70 -1.43 3.90 20.07
CA THR A 70 -2.00 5.14 20.64
C THR A 70 -2.54 6.11 19.58
N ASN A 71 -2.35 5.82 18.30
CA ASN A 71 -2.73 6.74 17.23
C ASN A 71 -4.26 6.68 16.98
N PRO A 72 -4.95 7.82 16.80
CA PRO A 72 -6.39 7.83 16.51
C PRO A 72 -6.77 7.03 15.25
N LEU A 73 -5.89 6.97 14.24
CA LEU A 73 -6.10 6.16 13.03
C LEU A 73 -6.16 4.66 13.35
N ASN A 74 -5.37 4.20 14.32
CA ASN A 74 -5.43 2.81 14.79
C ASN A 74 -6.73 2.53 15.55
N HIS A 75 -7.25 3.48 16.32
CA HIS A 75 -8.56 3.32 16.96
C HIS A 75 -9.69 3.21 15.93
N LEU A 76 -9.65 4.05 14.88
CA LEU A 76 -10.60 3.99 13.78
C LEU A 76 -10.48 2.66 13.01
N ARG A 77 -9.26 2.26 12.64
CA ARG A 77 -8.99 0.96 12.00
C ARG A 77 -9.60 -0.18 12.80
N LYS A 78 -9.33 -0.22 14.12
CA LYS A 78 -9.83 -1.28 15.01
C LYS A 78 -11.35 -1.32 15.03
N ARG A 79 -12.03 -0.19 15.09
CA ARG A 79 -13.51 -0.15 15.05
C ARG A 79 -14.06 -0.68 13.73
N ILE A 80 -13.45 -0.32 12.60
CA ILE A 80 -13.87 -0.84 11.29
C ILE A 80 -13.65 -2.37 11.22
N VAL A 81 -12.48 -2.84 11.66
CA VAL A 81 -12.13 -4.27 11.69
C VAL A 81 -12.99 -5.04 12.70
N GLU A 82 -13.43 -4.42 13.79
CA GLU A 82 -14.34 -5.05 14.76
C GLU A 82 -15.74 -5.27 14.17
N VAL A 83 -16.24 -4.31 13.37
CA VAL A 83 -17.56 -4.41 12.73
C VAL A 83 -17.53 -5.31 11.50
N MET A 84 -16.47 -5.26 10.70
CA MET A 84 -16.42 -5.89 9.37
C MET A 84 -15.35 -6.97 9.21
N GLY A 85 -14.40 -7.08 10.13
CA GLY A 85 -13.24 -7.97 9.99
C GLY A 85 -13.58 -9.45 10.14
N ASN A 86 -12.55 -10.24 10.42
CA ASN A 86 -12.65 -11.71 10.48
C ASN A 86 -13.74 -12.15 11.49
N PRO A 87 -14.65 -13.08 11.13
CA PRO A 87 -14.62 -13.97 9.97
C PRO A 87 -15.23 -13.44 8.66
N LEU A 88 -15.79 -12.24 8.65
CA LEU A 88 -16.51 -11.72 7.48
C LEU A 88 -15.55 -11.25 6.38
N PHE A 89 -14.52 -10.49 6.73
CA PHE A 89 -13.52 -9.99 5.78
C PHE A 89 -12.10 -10.34 6.23
N SER A 90 -11.26 -10.76 5.27
CA SER A 90 -9.82 -10.87 5.46
C SER A 90 -9.19 -9.48 5.51
N VAL A 91 -8.30 -9.20 6.47
CA VAL A 91 -7.75 -7.84 6.67
C VAL A 91 -6.30 -7.75 6.21
N TYR A 92 -6.02 -6.78 5.34
CA TYR A 92 -4.70 -6.47 4.80
C TYR A 92 -4.29 -5.05 5.18
N ASP A 93 -3.50 -4.91 6.25
CA ASP A 93 -3.10 -3.61 6.82
C ASP A 93 -1.58 -3.38 6.85
N GLN A 94 -0.81 -4.20 6.13
CA GLN A 94 0.67 -4.15 6.14
C GLN A 94 1.29 -4.21 4.74
N LEU A 95 0.48 -4.01 3.68
CA LEU A 95 0.98 -3.98 2.31
C LEU A 95 1.90 -2.77 2.10
N LEU A 96 3.06 -2.98 1.47
CA LEU A 96 3.98 -1.90 1.13
C LEU A 96 3.29 -0.89 0.18
N PRO A 97 3.53 0.42 0.33
CA PRO A 97 2.90 1.44 -0.50
C PRO A 97 3.47 1.53 -1.91
N VAL A 98 4.58 0.85 -2.21
CA VAL A 98 5.17 0.82 -3.55
C VAL A 98 4.38 -0.10 -4.47
N VAL A 99 3.85 0.45 -5.56
CA VAL A 99 3.03 -0.26 -6.55
C VAL A 99 3.50 0.08 -7.96
N ASN A 100 3.24 -0.81 -8.91
CA ASN A 100 3.45 -0.50 -10.34
C ASN A 100 2.25 0.28 -10.93
N LEU A 101 2.42 0.86 -12.12
CA LEU A 101 1.33 1.59 -12.81
C LEU A 101 0.11 0.72 -13.14
N ASN A 102 0.30 -0.58 -13.32
CA ASN A 102 -0.82 -1.48 -13.59
C ASN A 102 -1.71 -1.61 -12.36
N GLN A 103 -1.13 -1.89 -11.20
CA GLN A 103 -1.81 -1.95 -9.91
C GLN A 103 -2.55 -0.65 -9.62
N ASN A 104 -1.87 0.50 -9.69
CA ASN A 104 -2.50 1.78 -9.31
C ASN A 104 -3.49 2.32 -10.36
N PHE A 105 -3.42 1.90 -11.63
CA PHE A 105 -4.23 2.52 -12.67
C PHE A 105 -4.78 1.54 -13.70
N ASP A 106 -3.93 0.77 -14.39
CA ASP A 106 -4.38 0.00 -15.57
C ASP A 106 -5.40 -1.08 -15.20
N SER A 107 -5.18 -1.78 -14.08
CA SER A 107 -6.09 -2.82 -13.58
C SER A 107 -7.45 -2.26 -13.16
N LEU A 108 -7.52 -0.96 -12.91
CA LEU A 108 -8.73 -0.21 -12.55
C LEU A 108 -9.34 0.50 -13.76
N LEU A 109 -8.90 0.14 -14.98
CA LEU A 109 -9.38 0.67 -16.24
C LEU A 109 -9.17 2.19 -16.43
N VAL A 110 -8.24 2.78 -15.68
CA VAL A 110 -7.87 4.19 -15.86
C VAL A 110 -7.09 4.33 -17.18
N PRO A 111 -7.45 5.23 -18.11
CA PRO A 111 -6.70 5.40 -19.37
C PRO A 111 -5.28 5.95 -19.18
N LYS A 112 -4.35 5.65 -20.09
CA LYS A 112 -2.94 6.11 -20.02
C LYS A 112 -2.78 7.63 -20.07
N ASN A 113 -3.70 8.33 -20.72
CA ASN A 113 -3.73 9.80 -20.85
C ASN A 113 -4.61 10.47 -19.78
N HIS A 114 -5.07 9.74 -18.76
CA HIS A 114 -5.95 10.28 -17.74
C HIS A 114 -5.21 11.23 -16.79
N VAL A 115 -5.89 12.31 -16.38
CA VAL A 115 -5.32 13.36 -15.51
C VAL A 115 -4.81 12.82 -14.17
N SER A 116 -5.44 11.78 -13.61
CA SER A 116 -5.00 11.16 -12.35
C SER A 116 -3.62 10.52 -12.42
N ARG A 117 -3.03 10.35 -13.61
CA ARG A 117 -1.66 9.85 -13.79
C ARG A 117 -0.61 10.96 -13.80
N GLN A 118 -1.01 12.22 -13.74
CA GLN A 118 -0.07 13.33 -13.87
C GLN A 118 0.99 13.29 -12.76
N LYS A 119 2.21 13.69 -13.14
CA LYS A 119 3.37 13.79 -12.24
C LYS A 119 3.17 14.86 -11.16
N SER A 120 2.27 15.82 -11.38
CA SER A 120 1.87 16.84 -10.42
C SER A 120 1.12 16.26 -9.22
N ASP A 121 0.40 15.14 -9.40
CA ASP A 121 -0.57 14.62 -8.43
C ASP A 121 -0.05 13.37 -7.69
N ASN A 122 0.98 12.72 -8.26
CA ASN A 122 1.48 11.43 -7.78
C ASN A 122 2.99 11.46 -7.47
N TYR A 123 3.39 10.65 -6.49
CA TYR A 123 4.79 10.43 -6.16
C TYR A 123 5.36 9.23 -6.93
N TYR A 124 5.95 9.51 -8.09
CA TYR A 124 6.63 8.53 -8.93
C TYR A 124 8.04 8.22 -8.40
N ILE A 125 8.32 6.93 -8.25
CA ILE A 125 9.67 6.42 -8.01
C ILE A 125 10.43 6.39 -9.34
N ASN A 126 9.77 5.93 -10.41
CA ASN A 126 10.22 6.00 -11.80
C ASN A 126 9.02 5.82 -12.75
N GLN A 127 9.25 5.64 -14.05
CA GLN A 127 8.20 5.47 -15.06
C GLN A 127 7.38 4.18 -14.94
N ASN A 128 7.77 3.26 -14.05
CA ASN A 128 7.11 1.96 -13.84
C ASN A 128 6.47 1.83 -12.45
N TYR A 129 6.98 2.57 -11.45
CA TYR A 129 6.61 2.46 -10.05
C TYR A 129 6.30 3.81 -9.41
N LEU A 130 5.32 3.82 -8.52
CA LEU A 130 4.93 4.96 -7.70
C LEU A 130 4.58 4.53 -6.27
N LEU A 131 4.46 5.50 -5.38
CA LEU A 131 3.75 5.29 -4.12
C LEU A 131 2.25 5.34 -4.41
N ARG A 132 1.49 4.37 -3.90
CA ARG A 132 0.06 4.21 -4.21
C ARG A 132 -0.73 5.47 -3.86
N ALA A 133 -1.55 5.92 -4.81
CA ALA A 133 -2.43 7.08 -4.61
C ALA A 133 -3.71 6.72 -3.86
N HIS A 134 -4.07 5.42 -3.84
CA HIS A 134 -5.26 4.89 -3.19
C HIS A 134 -5.09 3.41 -2.82
N THR A 135 -5.83 2.92 -1.82
CA THR A 135 -5.84 1.50 -1.41
C THR A 135 -6.44 0.57 -2.46
N THR A 136 -7.25 1.10 -3.39
CA THR A 136 -7.85 0.37 -4.51
C THR A 136 -6.81 -0.28 -5.44
N ALA A 137 -5.55 0.20 -5.40
CA ALA A 137 -4.45 -0.35 -6.18
C ALA A 137 -4.17 -1.84 -5.93
N HIS A 138 -4.65 -2.38 -4.81
CA HIS A 138 -4.48 -3.78 -4.43
C HIS A 138 -5.71 -4.66 -4.75
N GLN A 139 -6.84 -4.09 -5.18
CA GLN A 139 -8.09 -4.84 -5.33
C GLN A 139 -8.00 -5.95 -6.37
N THR A 140 -7.54 -5.63 -7.58
CA THR A 140 -7.48 -6.61 -8.68
C THR A 140 -6.58 -7.79 -8.33
N GLU A 141 -5.42 -7.52 -7.69
CA GLU A 141 -4.50 -8.57 -7.25
C GLU A 141 -5.12 -9.47 -6.18
N LEU A 142 -5.77 -8.88 -5.17
CA LEU A 142 -6.43 -9.63 -4.10
C LEU A 142 -7.60 -10.48 -4.63
N ILE A 143 -8.40 -9.95 -5.57
CA ILE A 143 -9.45 -10.71 -6.26
C ILE A 143 -8.84 -11.86 -7.07
N GLN A 144 -7.75 -11.61 -7.81
CA GLN A 144 -7.06 -12.66 -8.60
C GLN A 144 -6.44 -13.75 -7.71
N MET A 145 -6.14 -13.45 -6.45
CA MET A 145 -5.73 -14.44 -5.44
C MET A 145 -6.89 -15.30 -4.91
N GLY A 146 -8.12 -15.04 -5.33
CA GLY A 146 -9.32 -15.79 -4.95
C GLY A 146 -10.01 -15.28 -3.68
N LEU A 147 -9.80 -14.01 -3.32
CA LEU A 147 -10.44 -13.42 -2.15
C LEU A 147 -11.76 -12.75 -2.54
N ASP A 148 -12.85 -13.22 -1.95
CA ASP A 148 -14.19 -12.64 -2.17
C ASP A 148 -14.54 -11.53 -1.18
N ASN A 149 -13.96 -11.54 0.03
CA ASN A 149 -14.25 -10.57 1.09
C ASN A 149 -12.95 -10.11 1.76
N PHE A 150 -12.56 -8.85 1.52
CA PHE A 150 -11.34 -8.31 2.11
C PHE A 150 -11.39 -6.81 2.39
N LEU A 151 -10.68 -6.41 3.44
CA LEU A 151 -10.41 -5.03 3.82
C LEU A 151 -8.94 -4.72 3.53
N VAL A 152 -8.69 -3.58 2.89
CA VAL A 152 -7.34 -3.03 2.72
C VAL A 152 -7.24 -1.74 3.50
N VAL A 153 -6.28 -1.64 4.41
CA VAL A 153 -6.04 -0.43 5.21
C VAL A 153 -4.61 0.04 4.98
N GLY A 154 -4.42 1.32 4.74
CA GLY A 154 -3.06 1.84 4.68
C GLY A 154 -2.92 3.32 4.32
N ASP A 155 -1.73 3.83 4.63
CA ASP A 155 -0.87 4.58 3.72
C ASP A 155 -1.29 4.96 2.31
N VAL A 156 -1.63 6.20 1.98
CA VAL A 156 -1.71 6.62 0.57
C VAL A 156 -1.01 7.96 0.37
N PHE A 157 -0.44 8.16 -0.81
CA PHE A 157 0.49 9.23 -1.11
C PHE A 157 -0.01 10.07 -2.27
N ARG A 158 -0.26 11.36 -2.03
CA ARG A 158 -0.70 12.31 -3.07
C ARG A 158 0.08 13.60 -2.98
N ARG A 159 0.33 14.21 -4.13
CA ARG A 159 0.96 15.53 -4.23
C ARG A 159 -0.14 16.60 -4.22
N ASP A 160 -0.57 16.98 -3.02
CA ASP A 160 -1.55 18.04 -2.81
C ASP A 160 -0.90 19.26 -2.12
N SER A 161 -1.64 20.37 -2.03
CA SER A 161 -1.27 21.49 -1.18
C SER A 161 -1.14 21.04 0.28
N ILE A 162 -0.35 21.75 1.07
CA ILE A 162 -0.28 21.51 2.51
C ILE A 162 -1.12 22.59 3.18
N ASP A 163 -2.31 22.20 3.63
CA ASP A 163 -3.24 23.06 4.36
C ASP A 163 -3.98 22.24 5.44
N SER A 164 -4.98 22.82 6.10
CA SER A 164 -5.70 22.14 7.18
C SER A 164 -6.51 20.92 6.72
N SER A 165 -6.79 20.81 5.42
CA SER A 165 -7.57 19.74 4.80
C SER A 165 -6.74 18.79 3.93
N HIS A 166 -5.52 19.18 3.55
CA HIS A 166 -4.67 18.40 2.65
C HIS A 166 -3.31 18.09 3.29
N TYR A 167 -2.93 16.82 3.22
CA TYR A 167 -1.62 16.35 3.66
C TYR A 167 -1.11 15.29 2.68
N PRO A 168 0.19 15.29 2.32
CA PRO A 168 0.71 14.43 1.26
C PRO A 168 0.65 12.92 1.56
N VAL A 169 0.44 12.56 2.83
CA VAL A 169 0.27 11.18 3.29
C VAL A 169 -0.95 11.09 4.20
N PHE A 170 -1.97 10.38 3.75
CA PHE A 170 -3.17 10.10 4.56
C PHE A 170 -3.47 8.60 4.51
N HIS A 171 -4.58 8.17 5.11
CA HIS A 171 -4.91 6.76 5.25
C HIS A 171 -6.29 6.48 4.65
N GLN A 172 -6.40 5.37 3.94
CA GLN A 172 -7.67 4.89 3.39
C GLN A 172 -8.00 3.50 3.93
N VAL A 173 -9.28 3.17 3.82
CA VAL A 173 -9.81 1.83 4.03
C VAL A 173 -10.70 1.50 2.83
N ASP A 174 -10.34 0.44 2.12
CA ASP A 174 -11.17 -0.15 1.07
C ASP A 174 -11.80 -1.44 1.59
N ALA A 175 -13.08 -1.66 1.28
CA ALA A 175 -13.77 -2.91 1.53
C ALA A 175 -14.29 -3.47 0.21
N VAL A 176 -13.94 -4.72 -0.10
CA VAL A 176 -14.41 -5.43 -1.29
C VAL A 176 -15.17 -6.67 -0.86
N ARG A 177 -16.37 -6.83 -1.42
CA ARG A 177 -17.21 -8.02 -1.30
C ARG A 177 -17.71 -8.41 -2.68
N LEU A 178 -17.35 -9.60 -3.13
CA LEU A 178 -17.91 -10.22 -4.32
C LEU A 178 -19.16 -10.99 -3.91
N CYS A 179 -20.25 -10.79 -4.66
CA CYS A 179 -21.50 -11.51 -4.44
C CYS A 179 -21.78 -12.40 -5.66
N SER A 180 -22.10 -13.66 -5.41
CA SER A 180 -22.69 -14.51 -6.43
C SER A 180 -24.18 -14.17 -6.59
N LYS A 181 -24.81 -14.66 -7.67
CA LYS A 181 -26.27 -14.50 -7.86
C LYS A 181 -27.10 -15.14 -6.74
N HIS A 182 -26.53 -16.02 -5.93
CA HIS A 182 -27.22 -16.68 -4.82
C HIS A 182 -27.12 -15.90 -3.51
N ASP A 183 -26.28 -14.86 -3.44
CA ASP A 183 -26.04 -14.05 -2.24
C ASP A 183 -26.91 -12.77 -2.17
N VAL A 184 -27.71 -12.50 -3.21
CA VAL A 184 -28.52 -11.26 -3.38
C VAL A 184 -30.00 -11.56 -3.37
#